data_AF-A0A930AN82-F1
#
_entry.id   AF-A0A930AN82-F1
#
_cell.length_a   1.000
_cell.length_b   1.000
_cell.length_c   1.000
_cell.angle_alpha   90.00
_cell.angle_beta   90.00
_cell.angle_gamma   90.00
#
_symmetry.space_group_name_H-M   'P 1'
#
loop_
_entity.id
_entity.type
_entity.pdbx_description
1 polymer ?
#
loop_
_entity_poly.entity_id
_entity_poly.type
_entity_poly.pdbx_seq_one_letter_code
_entity_poly.pdbx_strand_id
1 'polypeptide(L)'
;LKDTSKANRANLDNHPGIISTQVAEGKLQVIIGTQVGDVYEEFIKFVHVVEQTPQEETKDKNVLNRFAALITKIVVPSLGVLCACGIIAGVNSILLSTGVITSGDGTNILLSNLGNACLTFFPVILGYTSATAFGMDPFIGMILGAFMIYPGMAQSINAGDPLFTLFTGTPLEMPVFKTFLGIPIIFPVTGYTSTVIPIMMVNFLASKIEKILKQVLPRVTRQFMVPFFTILFAGIVGVLLVGPISMIIQN
;
A
#
# COMPACT_ATOMS: atom_id res chain seq x y z
N LEU A 1 5.26 21.26 20.33
CA LEU A 1 5.74 21.70 21.66
C LEU A 1 4.55 22.19 22.48
N LYS A 2 4.45 21.83 23.77
CA LYS A 2 3.42 22.36 24.68
C LYS A 2 3.71 23.79 25.17
N ASP A 3 4.95 24.27 24.97
CA ASP A 3 5.39 25.63 25.26
C ASP A 3 6.36 26.10 24.17
N THR A 4 5.96 27.11 23.41
CA THR A 4 6.72 27.66 22.27
C THR A 4 7.92 28.52 22.68
N SER A 5 8.05 28.85 23.96
CA SER A 5 9.10 29.70 24.54
C SER A 5 10.41 28.93 24.78
N LYS A 6 10.33 27.59 24.83
CA LYS A 6 11.49 26.70 24.99
C LYS A 6 12.21 26.36 23.68
N ALA A 7 11.67 26.81 22.55
CA ALA A 7 12.30 26.60 21.25
C ALA A 7 13.32 27.71 20.96
N ASN A 8 14.57 27.33 20.71
CA ASN A 8 15.61 28.26 20.32
C ASN A 8 15.46 28.64 18.83
N ARG A 9 14.56 29.59 18.55
CA ARG A 9 14.21 30.02 17.18
C ARG A 9 15.38 30.64 16.43
N ALA A 10 16.21 31.43 17.11
CA ALA A 10 17.38 32.06 16.50
C ALA A 10 18.39 31.02 15.96
N ASN A 11 18.50 29.85 16.59
CA ASN A 11 19.35 28.76 16.09
C ASN A 11 18.69 27.99 14.95
N LEU A 12 17.37 27.87 14.96
CA LEU A 12 16.61 27.17 13.91
C LEU A 12 16.55 28.00 12.62
N ASP A 13 16.36 29.31 12.70
CA ASP A 13 16.31 30.20 11.53
C ASP A 13 17.68 30.38 10.86
N ASN A 14 18.78 30.22 11.61
CA ASN A 14 20.15 30.30 11.08
C ASN A 14 20.69 28.95 10.58
N HIS A 15 19.92 27.86 10.69
CA HIS A 15 20.38 26.55 10.24
C HIS A 15 20.24 26.43 8.72
N PRO A 16 21.30 26.07 7.97
CA PRO A 16 21.29 26.06 6.51
C PRO A 16 20.29 25.09 5.86
N GLY A 17 19.76 24.14 6.63
CA GLY A 17 18.71 23.20 6.19
C GLY A 17 17.27 23.66 6.46
N ILE A 18 17.06 24.78 7.16
CA ILE A 18 15.73 25.28 7.54
C ILE A 18 15.43 26.52 6.69
N ILE A 19 14.31 26.49 5.96
CA ILE A 19 13.88 27.62 5.10
C ILE A 19 13.26 28.72 5.95
N SER A 20 12.41 28.36 6.92
CA SER A 20 11.84 29.31 7.88
C SER A 20 11.25 28.58 9.09
N THR A 21 11.20 29.24 10.24
CA THR A 21 10.31 28.82 11.33
C THR A 21 9.13 29.79 11.46
N GLN A 22 7.92 29.24 11.59
CA GLN A 22 6.68 30.01 11.71
C GLN A 22 5.89 29.52 12.91
N VAL A 23 5.09 30.40 13.51
CA VAL A 23 4.15 30.03 14.57
C VAL A 23 2.75 30.17 14.01
N ALA A 24 2.08 29.04 13.78
CA ALA A 24 0.70 28.97 13.38
C ALA A 24 -0.08 28.19 14.45
N GLU A 25 -1.25 28.70 14.85
CA GLU A 25 -2.18 28.00 15.77
C GLU A 25 -1.52 27.49 17.08
N GLY A 26 -0.61 28.28 17.65
CA GLY A 26 0.09 27.93 18.90
C GLY A 26 1.13 26.80 18.77
N LYS A 27 1.48 26.39 17.55
CA LYS A 27 2.53 25.39 17.27
C LYS A 27 3.67 26.03 16.48
N LEU A 28 4.90 25.63 16.80
CA LEU A 28 6.08 25.98 16.00
C LEU A 28 6.17 25.05 14.80
N GLN A 29 6.06 25.60 13.60
CA GLN A 29 6.26 24.90 12.33
C GLN A 29 7.65 25.21 11.79
N VAL A 30 8.46 24.18 11.58
CA VAL A 30 9.78 24.29 10.95
C VAL A 30 9.62 23.87 9.50
N ILE A 31 9.81 24.81 8.57
CA ILE A 31 9.73 24.54 7.13
C ILE A 31 11.11 24.14 6.65
N ILE A 32 11.25 22.87 6.29
CA ILE A 32 12.45 22.30 5.69
C ILE A 32 12.19 22.16 4.20
N GLY A 33 13.18 22.47 3.37
CA GLY A 33 13.06 22.42 1.91
C GLY A 33 12.93 21.02 1.35
N THR A 34 13.41 20.84 0.12
CA THR A 34 13.40 19.56 -0.61
C THR A 34 14.09 18.38 0.12
N GLN A 35 14.78 18.65 1.22
CA GLN A 35 15.48 17.67 2.06
C GLN A 35 14.65 17.21 3.28
N VAL A 36 13.37 17.60 3.38
CA VAL A 36 12.51 17.29 4.54
C VAL A 36 12.42 15.78 4.82
N GLY A 37 12.45 14.93 3.79
CA GLY A 37 12.47 13.48 3.95
C GLY A 37 13.72 12.97 4.68
N ASP A 38 14.90 13.44 4.26
CA ASP A 38 16.19 13.04 4.86
C ASP A 38 16.28 13.49 6.33
N VAL A 39 15.82 14.72 6.62
CA VAL A 39 15.80 15.24 7.99
C VAL A 39 14.76 14.51 8.84
N TYR A 40 13.59 14.17 8.28
CA TYR A 40 12.56 13.41 8.97
C TYR A 40 13.05 12.00 9.35
N GLU A 41 13.73 11.29 8.43
CA GLU A 41 14.31 9.97 8.71
C GLU A 41 15.36 10.02 9.84
N GLU A 42 16.21 11.06 9.85
CA GLU A 42 17.22 11.22 10.91
C GLU A 42 16.59 11.69 12.23
N PHE A 43 15.64 12.62 12.17
CA PHE A 43 14.94 13.17 13.33
C PHE A 43 14.12 12.10 14.05
N ILE A 44 13.46 11.21 13.31
CA ILE A 44 12.73 10.09 13.90
C ILE A 44 13.65 9.19 14.73
N LYS A 45 14.91 8.96 14.32
CA LYS A 45 15.86 8.16 15.12
C LYS A 45 16.14 8.79 16.49
N PHE A 46 16.10 10.12 16.59
CA PHE A 46 16.29 10.84 17.85
C PHE A 46 15.00 10.95 18.70
N VAL A 47 13.82 10.86 18.08
CA VAL A 47 12.51 11.02 18.76
C VAL A 47 11.91 9.69 19.26
N HIS A 48 12.48 8.55 18.88
CA HIS A 48 12.03 7.19 19.24
C HIS A 48 12.02 6.84 20.75
N VAL A 49 12.18 7.79 21.67
CA VAL A 49 12.09 7.54 23.13
C VAL A 49 10.66 7.76 23.69
N VAL A 50 9.68 8.24 22.90
CA VAL A 50 8.34 8.58 23.43
C VAL A 50 7.19 7.71 22.91
N GLU A 51 7.37 6.90 21.86
CA GLU A 51 6.39 5.86 21.50
C GLU A 51 6.90 4.49 21.96
N GLN A 52 6.49 4.10 23.16
CA GLN A 52 6.48 2.69 23.57
C GLN A 52 5.46 1.95 22.70
N THR A 53 5.83 1.67 21.46
CA THR A 53 5.27 0.50 20.78
C THR A 53 5.90 -0.70 21.49
N PRO A 54 5.13 -1.66 22.02
CA PRO A 54 5.72 -2.84 22.63
C PRO A 54 6.54 -3.56 21.55
N GLN A 55 7.86 -3.41 21.63
CA GLN A 55 8.78 -4.30 20.95
C GLN A 55 8.59 -5.66 21.61
N GLU A 56 7.80 -6.53 20.99
CA GLU A 56 7.99 -7.96 21.20
C GLU A 56 9.38 -8.33 20.69
N GLU A 57 10.38 -8.22 21.56
CA GLU A 57 11.61 -9.00 21.45
C GLU A 57 11.22 -10.47 21.53
N THR A 58 10.90 -11.05 20.38
CA THR A 58 10.77 -12.50 20.29
C THR A 58 12.03 -13.07 19.70
N LYS A 59 12.94 -13.38 20.64
CA LYS A 59 14.00 -14.37 20.54
C LYS A 59 13.44 -15.64 19.87
N ASP A 60 14.22 -16.15 18.91
CA ASP A 60 14.01 -17.39 18.15
C ASP A 60 12.67 -17.55 17.43
N LYS A 61 12.60 -17.13 16.16
CA LYS A 61 11.41 -17.35 15.34
C LYS A 61 11.75 -17.78 13.91
N ASN A 62 11.34 -19.02 13.63
CA ASN A 62 11.15 -19.67 12.33
C ASN A 62 10.72 -18.65 11.24
N VAL A 63 11.17 -18.79 10.00
CA VAL A 63 10.83 -17.89 8.87
C VAL A 63 9.31 -17.65 8.74
N LEU A 64 8.51 -18.67 9.06
CA LEU A 64 7.05 -18.62 9.09
C LEU A 64 6.51 -17.63 10.13
N ASN A 65 7.08 -17.60 11.32
CA ASN A 65 6.65 -16.70 12.40
C ASN A 65 7.01 -15.23 12.08
N ARG A 66 8.13 -15.00 11.40
CA ARG A 66 8.49 -13.65 10.91
C ARG A 66 7.52 -13.17 9.83
N PHE A 67 7.13 -14.06 8.92
CA PHE A 67 6.14 -13.75 7.90
C PHE A 67 4.75 -13.47 8.49
N ALA A 68 4.30 -14.28 9.44
CA ALA A 68 3.06 -14.05 10.17
C ALA A 68 3.07 -12.70 10.91
N ALA A 69 4.16 -12.37 11.61
CA ALA A 69 4.32 -11.09 12.28
C ALA A 69 4.26 -9.90 11.30
N LEU A 70 4.82 -10.05 10.09
CA LEU A 70 4.75 -9.04 9.05
C LEU A 70 3.31 -8.82 8.56
N ILE A 71 2.55 -9.89 8.32
CA ILE A 71 1.12 -9.79 7.96
C ILE A 71 0.36 -9.05 9.06
N THR A 72 0.55 -9.43 10.32
CA THR A 72 -0.09 -8.77 11.45
C THR A 72 0.24 -7.27 11.48
N LYS A 73 1.52 -6.89 11.33
CA LYS A 73 1.95 -5.49 11.29
C LYS A 73 1.25 -4.69 10.19
N ILE A 74 0.98 -5.31 9.04
CA ILE A 74 0.39 -4.67 7.87
C ILE A 74 -1.14 -4.61 7.93
N VAL A 75 -1.77 -5.66 8.45
CA VAL A 75 -3.24 -5.80 8.46
C VAL A 75 -3.87 -5.16 9.70
N VAL A 76 -3.24 -5.24 10.89
CA VAL A 76 -3.79 -4.70 12.15
C VAL A 76 -4.19 -3.22 12.05
N PRO A 77 -3.43 -2.31 11.41
CA PRO A 77 -3.85 -0.93 11.25
C PRO A 77 -5.15 -0.75 10.45
N SER A 78 -5.53 -1.72 9.62
CA SER A 78 -6.74 -1.69 8.79
C SER A 78 -7.99 -2.30 9.46
N LEU A 79 -7.82 -3.01 10.60
CA LEU A 79 -8.91 -3.76 11.25
C LEU A 79 -10.10 -2.87 11.63
N GLY A 80 -9.85 -1.67 12.14
CA GLY A 80 -10.92 -0.76 12.57
C GLY A 80 -11.88 -0.40 11.42
N VAL A 81 -11.32 -0.09 10.24
CA VAL A 81 -12.11 0.26 9.05
C VAL A 81 -12.80 -0.99 8.47
N LEU A 82 -12.12 -2.15 8.47
CA LEU A 82 -12.72 -3.43 8.07
C LEU A 82 -13.93 -3.78 8.93
N CYS A 83 -13.84 -3.62 10.25
CA CYS A 83 -14.95 -3.86 11.17
C CYS A 83 -16.14 -2.93 10.87
N ALA A 84 -15.89 -1.64 10.66
CA ALA A 84 -16.93 -0.68 10.33
C ALA A 84 -17.67 -1.05 9.02
N CYS A 85 -16.92 -1.38 7.96
CA CYS A 85 -17.50 -1.83 6.70
C CYS A 85 -18.28 -3.15 6.86
N GLY A 86 -17.77 -4.10 7.65
CA GLY A 86 -18.47 -5.35 7.96
C GLY A 86 -19.79 -5.13 8.69
N ILE A 87 -19.83 -4.21 9.67
CA ILE A 87 -21.06 -3.83 10.38
C ILE A 87 -22.08 -3.23 9.40
N ILE A 88 -21.64 -2.35 8.50
CA ILE A 88 -22.52 -1.74 7.49
C ILE A 88 -23.12 -2.81 6.55
N ALA A 89 -22.29 -3.76 6.09
CA ALA A 89 -22.75 -4.89 5.29
C ALA A 89 -23.77 -5.77 6.06
N GLY A 90 -23.54 -5.99 7.36
CA GLY A 90 -24.45 -6.71 8.24
C GLY A 90 -25.80 -6.00 8.40
N VAL A 91 -25.78 -4.68 8.63
CA VAL A 91 -27.00 -3.86 8.71
C VAL A 91 -27.79 -3.91 7.40
N ASN A 92 -27.12 -3.79 6.25
CA ASN A 92 -27.76 -3.94 4.94
C ASN A 92 -28.44 -5.32 4.79
N SER A 93 -27.77 -6.37 5.25
CA SER A 93 -28.28 -7.74 5.17
C SER A 93 -29.54 -7.95 6.04
N ILE A 94 -29.58 -7.33 7.23
CA ILE A 94 -30.75 -7.35 8.12
C ILE A 94 -31.92 -6.57 7.50
N LEU A 95 -31.67 -5.40 6.93
CA LEU A 95 -32.70 -4.58 6.27
C LEU A 95 -33.33 -5.30 5.08
N LEU A 96 -32.52 -6.00 4.28
CA LEU A 96 -33.00 -6.86 3.20
C LEU A 96 -33.83 -8.03 3.73
N SER A 97 -33.32 -8.73 4.75
CA SER A 97 -33.99 -9.91 5.30
C SER A 97 -35.31 -9.59 5.98
N THR A 98 -35.46 -8.39 6.53
CA THR A 98 -36.71 -7.93 7.17
C THR A 98 -37.70 -7.31 6.18
N GLY A 99 -37.30 -7.13 4.92
CA GLY A 99 -38.13 -6.51 3.88
C GLY A 99 -38.30 -5.00 4.02
N VAL A 100 -37.52 -4.35 4.91
CA VAL A 100 -37.52 -2.88 5.07
C VAL A 100 -36.97 -2.20 3.82
N ILE A 101 -35.97 -2.82 3.19
CA ILE A 101 -35.44 -2.40 1.89
C ILE A 101 -35.53 -3.57 0.92
N THR A 102 -35.52 -3.25 -0.37
CA THR A 102 -35.58 -4.22 -1.46
C THR A 102 -34.25 -4.28 -2.20
N SER A 103 -33.88 -5.46 -2.69
CA SER A 103 -32.67 -5.61 -3.50
C SER A 103 -32.73 -4.71 -4.72
N GLY A 104 -31.70 -3.89 -4.91
CA GLY A 104 -31.60 -2.96 -6.03
C GLY A 104 -32.22 -1.57 -5.79
N ASP A 105 -32.83 -1.32 -4.63
CA ASP A 105 -33.18 0.06 -4.27
C ASP A 105 -31.93 0.90 -3.92
N GLY A 106 -32.09 2.23 -3.93
CA GLY A 106 -30.96 3.15 -3.72
C GLY A 106 -30.26 2.97 -2.37
N THR A 107 -31.02 2.65 -1.33
CA THR A 107 -30.49 2.41 0.02
C THR A 107 -29.64 1.14 0.03
N ASN A 108 -30.13 0.07 -0.58
CA ASN A 108 -29.41 -1.19 -0.73
C ASN A 108 -28.12 -1.00 -1.53
N ILE A 109 -28.17 -0.27 -2.64
CA ILE A 109 -26.99 0.02 -3.47
C ILE A 109 -25.93 0.78 -2.65
N LEU A 110 -26.32 1.84 -1.94
CA LEU A 110 -25.39 2.65 -1.14
C LEU A 110 -24.78 1.84 0.01
N LEU A 111 -25.59 1.16 0.80
CA LEU A 111 -25.12 0.39 1.96
C LEU A 111 -24.28 -0.83 1.54
N SER A 112 -24.69 -1.52 0.47
CA SER A 112 -23.92 -2.65 -0.08
C SER A 112 -22.55 -2.18 -0.57
N ASN A 113 -22.47 -1.10 -1.34
CA ASN A 113 -21.19 -0.58 -1.83
C ASN A 113 -20.31 -0.07 -0.69
N LEU A 114 -20.88 0.63 0.30
CA LEU A 114 -20.14 1.12 1.46
C LEU A 114 -19.60 -0.03 2.33
N GLY A 115 -20.40 -1.09 2.51
CA GLY A 115 -19.97 -2.29 3.22
C GLY A 115 -18.87 -3.07 2.48
N ASN A 116 -18.88 -3.06 1.16
CA ASN A 116 -17.86 -3.73 0.34
C ASN A 116 -16.63 -2.87 0.00
N ALA A 117 -16.67 -1.55 0.28
CA ALA A 117 -15.63 -0.62 -0.11
C ALA A 117 -14.25 -1.01 0.45
N CYS A 118 -14.16 -1.33 1.75
CA CYS A 118 -12.88 -1.66 2.38
C CYS A 118 -12.24 -2.92 1.78
N LEU A 119 -13.03 -3.95 1.45
CA LEU A 119 -12.55 -5.17 0.79
C LEU A 119 -12.16 -4.91 -0.67
N THR A 120 -12.96 -4.14 -1.39
CA THR A 120 -12.69 -3.76 -2.79
C THR A 120 -11.39 -2.98 -2.90
N PHE A 121 -11.20 -1.97 -2.05
CA PHE A 121 -10.00 -1.13 -1.98
C PHE A 121 -8.95 -1.66 -1.01
N PHE A 122 -9.03 -2.93 -0.61
CA PHE A 122 -8.11 -3.51 0.37
C PHE A 122 -6.65 -3.43 -0.07
N PRO A 123 -6.30 -3.69 -1.36
CA PRO A 123 -4.95 -3.47 -1.83
C PRO A 123 -4.46 -2.02 -1.69
N VAL A 124 -5.34 -1.01 -1.76
CA VAL A 124 -4.95 0.40 -1.56
C VAL A 124 -4.62 0.66 -0.10
N ILE A 125 -5.50 0.21 0.82
CA ILE A 125 -5.33 0.36 2.27
C ILE A 125 -4.05 -0.34 2.72
N LEU A 126 -3.86 -1.60 2.27
CA LEU A 126 -2.65 -2.36 2.57
C LEU A 126 -1.43 -1.83 1.83
N GLY A 127 -1.61 -1.16 0.70
CA GLY A 127 -0.56 -0.41 0.02
C GLY A 127 0.08 0.61 0.95
N TYR A 128 -0.74 1.39 1.67
CA TYR A 128 -0.25 2.34 2.67
C TYR A 128 0.48 1.67 3.84
N THR A 129 -0.16 0.67 4.46
CA THR A 129 0.36 0.06 5.69
C THR A 129 1.61 -0.78 5.43
N SER A 130 1.67 -1.49 4.30
CA SER A 130 2.86 -2.24 3.88
C SER A 130 4.01 -1.32 3.47
N ALA A 131 3.73 -0.21 2.80
CA ALA A 131 4.75 0.78 2.48
C ALA A 131 5.39 1.36 3.75
N THR A 132 4.56 1.72 4.72
CA THR A 132 5.01 2.15 6.04
C THR A 132 5.81 1.05 6.74
N ALA A 133 5.35 -0.20 6.67
CA ALA A 133 6.04 -1.33 7.30
C ALA A 133 7.43 -1.62 6.70
N PHE A 134 7.63 -1.33 5.40
CA PHE A 134 8.88 -1.50 4.67
C PHE A 134 9.76 -0.25 4.63
N GLY A 135 9.30 0.89 5.17
CA GLY A 135 10.07 2.14 5.18
C GLY A 135 10.17 2.81 3.82
N MET A 136 9.15 2.65 2.97
CA MET A 136 9.02 3.32 1.68
C MET A 136 7.92 4.39 1.75
N ASP A 137 7.82 5.26 0.73
CA ASP A 137 6.80 6.30 0.71
C ASP A 137 5.37 5.68 0.70
N PRO A 138 4.49 6.03 1.66
CA PRO A 138 3.14 5.44 1.74
C PRO A 138 2.24 5.75 0.55
N PHE A 139 2.41 6.89 -0.12
CA PHE A 139 1.63 7.24 -1.31
C PHE A 139 2.05 6.42 -2.53
N ILE A 140 3.35 6.10 -2.67
CA ILE A 140 3.81 5.12 -3.67
C ILE A 140 3.16 3.75 -3.41
N GLY A 141 3.09 3.33 -2.15
CA GLY A 141 2.41 2.09 -1.78
C GLY A 141 0.93 2.06 -2.15
N MET A 142 0.21 3.16 -1.86
CA MET A 142 -1.21 3.29 -2.19
C MET A 142 -1.48 3.26 -3.69
N ILE A 143 -0.67 3.97 -4.49
CA ILE A 143 -0.89 4.02 -5.94
C ILE A 143 -0.60 2.67 -6.60
N LEU A 144 0.39 1.92 -6.10
CA LEU A 144 0.62 0.54 -6.53
C LEU A 144 -0.56 -0.36 -6.16
N GLY A 145 -1.13 -0.21 -4.96
CA GLY A 145 -2.36 -0.88 -4.57
C GLY A 145 -3.54 -0.56 -5.49
N ALA A 146 -3.72 0.72 -5.85
CA ALA A 146 -4.78 1.16 -6.75
C ALA A 146 -4.59 0.63 -8.17
N PHE A 147 -3.34 0.57 -8.64
CA PHE A 147 -2.99 -0.03 -9.93
C PHE A 147 -3.41 -1.49 -10.00
N MET A 148 -3.21 -2.28 -8.93
CA MET A 148 -3.58 -3.71 -8.91
C MET A 148 -5.09 -3.96 -9.02
N ILE A 149 -5.92 -2.98 -8.68
CA ILE A 149 -7.38 -3.07 -8.77
C ILE A 149 -7.95 -2.08 -9.79
N TYR A 150 -7.12 -1.59 -10.71
CA TYR A 150 -7.54 -0.58 -11.66
C TYR A 150 -8.78 -1.07 -12.44
N PRO A 151 -9.89 -0.31 -12.44
CA PRO A 151 -11.12 -0.73 -13.09
C PRO A 151 -10.90 -1.11 -14.55
N GLY A 152 -11.46 -2.23 -14.98
CA GLY A 152 -11.34 -2.71 -16.36
C GLY A 152 -10.00 -3.38 -16.70
N MET A 153 -8.99 -3.34 -15.83
CA MET A 153 -7.68 -3.92 -16.12
C MET A 153 -7.74 -5.44 -16.22
N ALA A 154 -8.42 -6.11 -15.28
CA ALA A 154 -8.61 -7.56 -15.30
C ALA A 154 -9.29 -8.04 -16.59
N GLN A 155 -10.35 -7.34 -16.99
CA GLN A 155 -11.13 -7.63 -18.18
C GLN A 155 -10.31 -7.39 -19.45
N SER A 156 -9.57 -6.28 -19.52
CA SER A 156 -8.75 -5.93 -20.68
C SER A 156 -7.57 -6.87 -20.88
N ILE A 157 -6.92 -7.29 -19.78
CA ILE A 157 -5.80 -8.24 -19.84
C ILE A 157 -6.30 -9.63 -20.25
N ASN A 158 -7.45 -10.07 -19.76
CA ASN A 158 -8.01 -11.40 -20.06
C ASN A 158 -8.94 -11.42 -21.29
N ALA A 159 -8.94 -10.35 -22.11
CA ALA A 159 -9.82 -10.27 -23.29
C ALA A 159 -9.24 -10.99 -24.52
N GLY A 160 -10.11 -11.76 -25.18
CA GLY A 160 -9.84 -12.50 -26.41
C GLY A 160 -9.45 -13.96 -26.16
N ASP A 161 -8.98 -14.63 -27.21
CA ASP A 161 -8.50 -16.01 -27.11
C ASP A 161 -7.11 -16.06 -26.45
N PRO A 162 -6.80 -17.13 -25.69
CA PRO A 162 -5.46 -17.33 -25.14
C PRO A 162 -4.42 -17.42 -26.25
N LEU A 163 -3.31 -16.68 -26.11
CA LEU A 163 -2.18 -16.72 -27.04
C LEU A 163 -1.44 -18.06 -26.95
N PHE A 164 -1.25 -18.53 -25.72
CA PHE A 164 -0.70 -19.83 -25.38
C PHE A 164 -1.06 -20.14 -23.94
N THR A 165 -0.88 -21.39 -23.54
CA THR A 165 -1.13 -21.83 -22.18
C THR A 165 0.19 -22.28 -21.57
N LEU A 166 0.49 -21.77 -20.38
CA LEU A 166 1.62 -22.23 -19.58
C LEU A 166 1.20 -23.43 -18.75
N PHE A 167 2.12 -24.39 -18.58
CA PHE A 167 1.91 -25.63 -17.81
C PHE A 167 0.72 -26.49 -18.27
N THR A 168 0.43 -26.52 -19.59
CA THR A 168 -0.62 -27.35 -20.20
C THR A 168 -0.54 -28.80 -19.73
N GLY A 169 -1.67 -29.35 -19.29
CA GLY A 169 -1.75 -30.74 -18.81
C GLY A 169 -1.30 -30.94 -17.35
N THR A 170 -1.06 -29.86 -16.62
CA THR A 170 -0.86 -29.90 -15.16
C THR A 170 -2.00 -29.17 -14.44
N PRO A 171 -2.22 -29.41 -13.14
CA PRO A 171 -3.20 -28.66 -12.34
C PRO A 171 -2.93 -27.15 -12.27
N LEU A 172 -1.74 -26.70 -12.72
CA LEU A 172 -1.32 -25.29 -12.72
C LEU A 172 -1.44 -24.66 -14.11
N GLU A 173 -2.32 -25.20 -14.96
CA GLU A 173 -2.56 -24.68 -16.30
C GLU A 173 -3.02 -23.21 -16.27
N MET A 174 -2.28 -22.35 -16.97
CA MET A 174 -2.52 -20.90 -16.98
C MET A 174 -2.60 -20.38 -18.42
N PRO A 175 -3.81 -20.01 -18.90
CA PRO A 175 -3.96 -19.36 -20.19
C PRO A 175 -3.39 -17.94 -20.14
N VAL A 176 -2.56 -17.61 -21.13
CA VAL A 176 -1.94 -16.29 -21.27
C VAL A 176 -2.65 -15.53 -22.38
N PHE A 177 -3.29 -14.42 -22.05
CA PHE A 177 -4.09 -13.62 -23.00
C PHE A 177 -3.34 -12.43 -23.60
N LYS A 178 -2.35 -11.89 -22.86
CA LYS A 178 -1.53 -10.73 -23.28
C LYS A 178 -0.09 -10.90 -22.81
N THR A 179 0.83 -10.23 -23.51
CA THR A 179 2.25 -10.18 -23.15
C THR A 179 2.72 -8.74 -23.00
N PHE A 180 3.67 -8.51 -22.10
CA PHE A 180 4.42 -7.26 -21.99
C PHE A 180 5.83 -7.48 -22.53
N LEU A 181 6.15 -6.88 -23.68
CA LEU A 181 7.46 -7.05 -24.35
C LEU A 181 7.86 -8.53 -24.54
N GLY A 182 6.88 -9.41 -24.82
CA GLY A 182 7.10 -10.85 -24.97
C GLY A 182 7.03 -11.66 -23.67
N ILE A 183 6.91 -11.00 -22.51
CA ILE A 183 6.74 -11.66 -21.20
C ILE A 183 5.24 -11.90 -20.95
N PRO A 184 4.81 -13.13 -20.60
CA PRO A 184 3.42 -13.42 -20.23
C PRO A 184 2.89 -12.51 -19.11
N ILE A 185 1.72 -11.90 -19.32
CA ILE A 185 1.00 -11.23 -18.25
C ILE A 185 -0.04 -12.21 -17.70
N ILE A 186 0.13 -12.62 -16.45
CA ILE A 186 -0.83 -13.45 -15.74
C ILE A 186 -1.57 -12.56 -14.75
N PHE A 187 -2.86 -12.38 -14.96
CA PHE A 187 -3.67 -11.51 -14.13
C PHE A 187 -5.01 -12.19 -13.81
N PRO A 188 -5.41 -12.34 -12.54
CA PRO A 188 -6.65 -13.02 -12.18
C PRO A 188 -7.85 -12.35 -12.84
N VAL A 189 -8.80 -13.15 -13.35
CA VAL A 189 -10.01 -12.65 -14.02
C VAL A 189 -10.87 -11.80 -13.05
N THR A 190 -10.87 -12.17 -11.77
CA THR A 190 -11.52 -11.44 -10.67
C THR A 190 -10.71 -10.23 -10.19
N GLY A 191 -9.50 -10.04 -10.70
CA GLY A 191 -8.55 -9.04 -10.23
C GLY A 191 -7.96 -9.33 -8.85
N TYR A 192 -7.25 -8.36 -8.29
CA TYR A 192 -6.58 -8.47 -6.99
C TYR A 192 -7.39 -7.86 -5.83
N THR A 193 -8.69 -7.59 -6.04
CA THR A 193 -9.57 -7.08 -4.98
C THR A 193 -9.56 -8.01 -3.78
N SER A 194 -9.60 -7.45 -2.56
CA SER A 194 -9.60 -8.22 -1.31
C SER A 194 -8.35 -9.09 -1.05
N THR A 195 -7.28 -8.94 -1.84
CA THR A 195 -6.05 -9.73 -1.66
C THR A 195 -4.98 -8.99 -0.85
N VAL A 196 -4.23 -9.73 -0.03
CA VAL A 196 -3.20 -9.20 0.89
C VAL A 196 -1.80 -9.42 0.34
N ILE A 197 -1.48 -10.68 0.04
CA ILE A 197 -0.13 -11.13 -0.35
C ILE A 197 0.35 -10.41 -1.62
N PRO A 198 -0.47 -10.26 -2.68
CA PRO A 198 -0.06 -9.60 -3.92
C PRO A 198 0.56 -8.22 -3.70
N ILE A 199 -0.16 -7.31 -3.02
CA ILE A 199 0.32 -5.96 -2.76
C ILE A 199 1.53 -5.93 -1.81
N MET A 200 1.58 -6.83 -0.83
CA MET A 200 2.75 -6.93 0.05
C MET A 200 4.03 -7.27 -0.73
N MET A 201 3.94 -8.17 -1.71
CA MET A 201 5.08 -8.51 -2.57
C MET A 201 5.48 -7.34 -3.48
N VAL A 202 4.50 -6.66 -4.08
CA VAL A 202 4.77 -5.47 -4.90
C VAL A 202 5.47 -4.39 -4.09
N ASN A 203 4.99 -4.07 -2.88
CA ASN A 203 5.58 -3.03 -2.05
C ASN A 203 6.93 -3.46 -1.45
N PHE A 204 7.13 -4.75 -1.18
CA PHE A 204 8.46 -5.25 -0.83
C PHE A 204 9.47 -5.01 -1.96
N LEU A 205 9.09 -5.29 -3.21
CA LEU A 205 9.92 -4.99 -4.37
C LEU A 205 10.12 -3.48 -4.54
N ALA A 206 9.05 -2.69 -4.45
CA ALA A 206 9.07 -1.24 -4.55
C ALA A 206 10.01 -0.62 -3.51
N SER A 207 10.00 -1.10 -2.27
CA SER A 207 10.90 -0.60 -1.21
C SER A 207 12.39 -0.75 -1.57
N LYS A 208 12.75 -1.85 -2.24
CA LYS A 208 14.13 -2.08 -2.69
C LYS A 208 14.48 -1.15 -3.86
N ILE A 209 13.57 -1.02 -4.82
CA ILE A 209 13.74 -0.15 -5.98
C ILE A 209 13.87 1.31 -5.52
N GLU A 210 12.98 1.79 -4.65
CA GLU A 210 12.99 3.15 -4.12
C GLU A 210 14.31 3.46 -3.40
N LYS A 211 14.79 2.52 -2.58
CA LYS A 211 16.08 2.67 -1.86
C LYS A 211 17.26 2.79 -2.82
N ILE A 212 17.30 1.98 -3.88
CA ILE A 212 18.35 2.05 -4.90
C ILE A 212 18.27 3.39 -5.64
N LEU A 213 17.07 3.81 -6.05
CA LEU A 213 16.85 5.07 -6.76
C LEU A 213 17.25 6.29 -5.91
N LYS A 214 16.94 6.29 -4.61
CA LYS A 214 17.39 7.34 -3.68
C LYS A 214 18.92 7.42 -3.60
N GLN A 215 19.64 6.32 -3.79
CA GLN A 215 21.11 6.31 -3.79
C GLN A 215 21.70 6.77 -5.13
N VAL A 216 21.11 6.35 -6.25
CA VAL A 216 21.62 6.62 -7.59
C VAL A 216 21.26 8.03 -8.07
N LEU A 217 20.09 8.55 -7.72
CA LEU A 217 19.60 9.82 -8.25
C LEU A 217 20.14 11.04 -7.49
N PRO A 218 20.51 12.14 -8.19
CA PRO A 218 20.90 13.41 -7.57
C PRO A 218 19.78 14.01 -6.72
N ARG A 219 20.12 14.62 -5.56
CA ARG A 219 19.14 15.17 -4.60
C ARG A 219 18.08 16.08 -5.22
N VAL A 220 18.45 16.88 -6.22
CA VAL A 220 17.56 17.85 -6.87
C VAL A 220 16.43 17.18 -7.67
N THR A 221 16.66 15.98 -8.23
CA THR A 221 15.66 15.28 -9.06
C THR A 221 14.88 14.21 -8.30
N ARG A 222 15.32 13.85 -7.08
CA ARG A 222 14.73 12.75 -6.29
C ARG A 222 13.23 12.91 -6.07
N GLN A 223 12.76 14.14 -5.82
CA GLN A 223 11.36 14.41 -5.51
C GLN A 223 10.38 13.89 -6.57
N PHE A 224 10.77 13.89 -7.85
CA PHE A 224 9.92 13.43 -8.95
C PHE A 224 10.41 12.12 -9.56
N MET A 225 11.72 11.95 -9.70
CA MET A 225 12.30 10.78 -10.36
C MET A 225 12.21 9.51 -9.50
N VAL A 226 12.38 9.62 -8.18
CA VAL A 226 12.28 8.44 -7.30
C VAL A 226 10.85 7.86 -7.35
N PRO A 227 9.77 8.64 -7.12
CA PRO A 227 8.42 8.10 -7.24
C PRO A 227 8.11 7.58 -8.64
N PHE A 228 8.49 8.33 -9.69
CA PHE A 228 8.24 7.93 -11.08
C PHE A 228 8.81 6.55 -11.43
N PHE A 229 10.11 6.36 -11.21
CA PHE A 229 10.77 5.10 -11.54
C PHE A 229 10.34 3.97 -10.59
N THR A 230 10.09 4.27 -9.32
CA THR A 230 9.60 3.24 -8.38
C THR A 230 8.25 2.71 -8.83
N ILE A 231 7.29 3.58 -9.16
CA ILE A 231 5.97 3.18 -9.64
C ILE A 231 6.09 2.42 -10.96
N LEU A 232 6.87 2.93 -11.91
CA LEU A 232 7.04 2.32 -13.23
C LEU A 232 7.60 0.89 -13.12
N PHE A 233 8.74 0.73 -12.45
CA PHE A 233 9.39 -0.57 -12.37
C PHE A 233 8.68 -1.53 -11.41
N ALA A 234 8.26 -1.06 -10.22
CA ALA A 234 7.57 -1.93 -9.28
C ALA A 234 6.18 -2.33 -9.75
N GLY A 235 5.45 -1.45 -10.46
CA GLY A 235 4.15 -1.77 -11.05
C GLY A 235 4.27 -2.85 -12.13
N ILE A 236 5.17 -2.66 -13.10
CA ILE A 236 5.37 -3.61 -14.21
C ILE A 236 5.89 -4.95 -13.67
N VAL A 237 7.02 -4.94 -12.96
CA VAL A 237 7.64 -6.16 -12.46
C VAL A 237 6.75 -6.82 -11.40
N GLY A 238 6.05 -6.02 -10.60
CA GLY A 238 5.07 -6.48 -9.62
C GLY A 238 4.00 -7.33 -10.27
N VAL A 239 3.29 -6.83 -11.28
CA VAL A 239 2.23 -7.62 -11.95
C VAL A 239 2.79 -8.88 -12.61
N LEU A 240 3.96 -8.80 -13.25
CA LEU A 240 4.58 -9.94 -13.93
C LEU A 240 4.99 -11.07 -12.96
N LEU A 241 5.46 -10.72 -11.75
CA LEU A 241 5.86 -11.71 -10.75
C LEU A 241 4.68 -12.20 -9.89
N VAL A 242 3.77 -11.30 -9.55
CA VAL A 242 2.64 -11.57 -8.65
C VAL A 242 1.60 -12.46 -9.32
N GLY A 243 1.40 -12.36 -10.63
CA GLY A 243 0.53 -13.22 -11.41
C GLY A 243 0.77 -14.72 -11.15
N PRO A 244 1.95 -15.25 -11.51
CA PRO A 244 2.31 -16.64 -11.28
C PRO A 244 2.21 -17.07 -9.82
N ILE A 245 2.72 -16.24 -8.90
CA ILE A 245 2.77 -16.59 -7.48
C ILE A 245 1.37 -16.64 -6.87
N SER A 246 0.49 -15.72 -7.25
CA SER A 246 -0.89 -15.69 -6.75
C SER A 246 -1.69 -16.90 -7.19
N MET A 247 -1.48 -17.38 -8.42
CA MET A 247 -2.11 -18.61 -8.94
C MET A 247 -1.64 -19.84 -8.17
N ILE A 248 -0.34 -19.97 -7.89
CA ILE A 248 0.22 -21.10 -7.12
C ILE A 248 -0.31 -21.12 -5.67
N ILE A 249 -0.59 -19.95 -5.08
CA ILE A 249 -1.12 -19.86 -3.71
C ILE A 249 -2.63 -20.11 -3.66
N GLN A 250 -3.36 -19.87 -4.75
CA GLN A 250 -4.81 -20.00 -4.80
C GLN A 250 -5.30 -21.40 -5.22
N ASN A 251 -4.45 -22.19 -5.90
CA ASN A 251 -4.68 -23.62 -6.18
C ASN A 251 -4.18 -24.52 -5.05
#